data_AF-A0A1G1E461-F1
#
_entry.id   AF-A0A1G1E461-F1
#
_cell.length_a   1.000
_cell.length_b   1.000
_cell.length_c   1.000
_cell.angle_alpha   90.00
_cell.angle_beta   90.00
_cell.angle_gamma   90.00
#
_symmetry.space_group_name_H-M   'P 1'
#
loop_
_entity.id
_entity.type
_entity.pdbx_description
1 polymer ?
#
loop_
_entity_poly.entity_id
_entity_poly.type
_entity_poly.pdbx_seq_one_letter_code
_entity_poly.pdbx_strand_id
1 'polypeptide(L)'
;MNSGAVKVLLGISLIFLGLKEASGLGERVRLPKQIDFIGGFLSGLLGGLVGNQGAIRSVYLLNYNIPKETFIATATIIASVVDITRIPLYIFKGRGILAGNATLLFITIAAAFAGTFAGKKLFEKVSLNVFRLYIAIGVIIIGVLLTLMII
;
A
#
# COMPACT_ATOMS: atom_id res chain seq x y z
N MET A 1 1.82 13.71 20.50
CA MET A 1 1.30 14.17 19.20
C MET A 1 -0.18 13.87 19.13
N ASN A 2 -1.02 14.86 18.80
CA ASN A 2 -2.47 14.71 18.75
C ASN A 2 -2.82 13.80 17.55
N SER A 3 -3.35 12.60 17.80
CA SER A 3 -3.52 11.55 16.78
C SER A 3 -4.35 12.01 15.57
N GLY A 4 -5.32 12.91 15.79
CA GLY A 4 -6.14 13.49 14.72
C GLY A 4 -5.36 14.36 13.73
N ALA A 5 -4.45 15.21 14.21
CA ALA A 5 -3.68 16.10 13.33
C ALA A 5 -2.77 15.30 12.37
N VAL A 6 -2.19 14.20 12.86
CA VAL A 6 -1.36 13.30 12.06
C VAL A 6 -2.20 12.62 10.97
N LYS A 7 -3.37 12.07 11.32
CA LYS A 7 -4.28 11.44 10.35
C LYS A 7 -4.71 12.41 9.24
N VAL A 8 -5.11 13.63 9.61
CA VAL A 8 -5.54 14.66 8.66
C VAL A 8 -4.42 15.04 7.69
N LEU A 9 -3.20 15.31 8.21
CA LEU A 9 -2.04 15.67 7.38
C LEU A 9 -1.69 14.56 6.38
N LEU A 10 -1.71 13.31 6.82
CA LEU A 10 -1.43 12.15 5.98
C LEU A 10 -2.53 11.93 4.95
N GLY A 11 -3.80 12.07 5.34
CA GLY A 11 -4.93 11.94 4.43
C GLY A 11 -4.89 12.97 3.31
N ILE A 12 -4.60 14.24 3.64
CA ILE A 12 -4.40 15.32 2.66
C ILE A 12 -3.23 15.00 1.73
N SER A 13 -2.12 14.49 2.27
CA SER A 13 -0.96 14.09 1.48
C SER A 13 -1.31 12.98 0.48
N LEU A 14 -2.07 11.97 0.91
CA LEU A 14 -2.52 10.88 0.04
C LEU A 14 -3.48 11.39 -1.05
N ILE A 15 -4.42 12.27 -0.72
CA ILE A 15 -5.34 12.87 -1.71
C ILE A 15 -4.54 13.64 -2.76
N PHE A 16 -3.60 14.50 -2.33
CA PHE A 16 -2.75 15.27 -3.25
C PHE A 16 -1.94 14.36 -4.17
N LEU A 17 -1.33 13.31 -3.63
CA LEU A 17 -0.53 12.37 -4.40
C LEU A 17 -1.37 11.55 -5.38
N GLY A 18 -2.56 11.11 -4.97
CA GLY A 18 -3.50 10.41 -5.84
C GLY A 18 -4.02 11.29 -6.98
N LEU A 19 -4.32 12.57 -6.71
CA LEU A 19 -4.71 13.54 -7.76
C LEU A 19 -3.57 13.82 -8.74
N LYS A 20 -2.33 13.95 -8.25
CA LYS A 20 -1.14 14.10 -9.10
C LYS A 20 -0.94 12.89 -10.02
N GLU A 21 -1.20 11.68 -9.52
CA GLU A 21 -1.11 10.48 -10.35
C GLU A 21 -2.26 10.39 -11.37
N ALA A 22 -3.51 10.65 -10.94
CA ALA A 22 -4.69 10.63 -11.83
C ALA A 22 -4.58 11.63 -13.00
N SER A 23 -3.87 12.74 -12.79
CA SER A 23 -3.61 13.77 -13.81
C SER A 23 -2.41 13.46 -14.72
N GLY A 24 -1.68 12.36 -14.49
CA GLY A 24 -0.49 11.99 -15.26
C GLY A 24 0.75 12.84 -14.96
N LEU A 25 0.71 13.73 -13.95
CA LEU A 25 1.85 14.56 -13.54
C LEU A 25 2.91 13.79 -12.72
N GLY A 26 2.61 12.55 -12.30
CA GLY A 26 3.53 11.66 -11.58
C GLY A 26 4.84 11.42 -12.33
N GLU A 27 4.83 11.44 -13.65
CA GLU A 27 5.98 11.09 -14.49
C GLU A 27 7.15 12.10 -14.46
N ARG A 28 6.90 13.33 -14.01
CA ARG A 28 7.84 14.46 -14.17
C ARG A 28 8.81 14.67 -13.01
N VAL A 29 8.59 14.06 -11.85
CA VAL A 29 9.42 14.29 -10.64
C VAL A 29 10.12 12.99 -10.24
N ARG A 30 11.39 12.85 -10.61
CA ARG A 30 12.22 11.69 -10.27
C ARG A 30 13.25 12.09 -9.23
N LEU A 31 13.38 11.26 -8.18
CA LEU A 31 14.48 11.41 -7.23
C LEU A 31 15.80 10.98 -7.91
N PRO A 32 16.90 11.75 -7.73
CA PRO A 32 18.23 11.31 -8.12
C PRO A 32 18.57 9.96 -7.48
N LYS A 33 19.22 9.06 -8.23
CA LYS A 33 19.59 7.71 -7.75
C LYS A 33 20.38 7.73 -6.45
N GLN A 34 21.20 8.77 -6.21
CA GLN A 34 22.00 8.86 -4.98
C GLN A 34 21.16 9.05 -3.72
N ILE A 35 19.96 9.63 -3.81
CA ILE A 35 19.09 9.91 -2.66
C ILE A 35 17.85 9.00 -2.62
N ASP A 36 17.70 8.10 -3.58
CA ASP A 36 16.51 7.28 -3.72
C ASP A 36 16.34 6.30 -2.54
N PHE A 37 17.45 5.77 -2.01
CA PHE A 37 17.46 4.96 -0.78
C PHE A 37 16.80 5.70 0.40
N ILE A 38 17.00 7.02 0.51
CA ILE A 38 16.39 7.85 1.57
C ILE A 38 14.88 7.91 1.34
N GLY A 39 14.44 8.06 0.09
CA GLY A 39 13.03 8.01 -0.28
C GLY A 39 12.37 6.68 0.11
N GLY A 40 13.04 5.56 -0.17
CA GLY A 40 12.57 4.22 0.22
C GLY A 40 12.50 4.05 1.73
N PHE A 41 13.51 4.51 2.47
CA PHE A 41 13.52 4.50 3.94
C PHE A 41 12.37 5.34 4.53
N LEU A 42 12.18 6.56 4.05
CA LEU A 42 11.10 7.44 4.49
C LEU A 42 9.72 6.87 4.13
N SER A 43 9.57 6.26 2.96
CA SER A 43 8.33 5.59 2.55
C SER A 43 7.98 4.44 3.51
N GLY A 44 8.96 3.60 3.86
CA GLY A 44 8.78 2.51 4.82
C GLY A 44 8.46 3.00 6.24
N LEU A 45 9.21 3.99 6.73
CA LEU A 45 9.02 4.59 8.06
C LEU A 45 7.64 5.23 8.18
N LEU A 46 7.30 6.14 7.25
CA LEU A 46 6.01 6.81 7.26
C LEU A 46 4.89 5.80 7.10
N GLY A 47 4.98 4.88 6.14
CA GLY A 47 4.00 3.81 5.98
C GLY A 47 3.75 3.03 7.27
N GLY A 48 4.80 2.69 8.01
CA GLY A 48 4.70 2.02 9.31
C GLY A 48 4.01 2.88 10.37
N LEU A 49 4.37 4.15 10.48
CA LEU A 49 3.79 5.09 11.46
C LEU A 49 2.31 5.40 11.17
N VAL A 50 1.92 5.48 9.90
CA VAL A 50 0.52 5.72 9.48
C VAL A 50 -0.35 4.49 9.74
N GLY A 51 0.25 3.29 9.73
CA GLY A 51 -0.49 2.03 9.71
C GLY A 51 -1.09 1.67 8.35
N ASN A 52 -0.86 2.49 7.31
CA ASN A 52 -1.31 2.25 5.93
C ASN A 52 -0.14 2.27 4.94
N GLN A 53 0.71 1.24 5.02
CA GLN A 53 1.89 1.09 4.15
C GLN A 53 1.52 0.94 2.67
N GLY A 54 0.36 0.34 2.37
CA GLY A 54 -0.07 0.07 1.01
C GLY A 54 -0.21 1.33 0.17
N ALA A 55 -0.85 2.37 0.71
CA ALA A 55 -1.06 3.63 0.00
C ALA A 55 0.27 4.38 -0.22
N ILE A 56 1.07 4.56 0.84
CA ILE A 56 2.33 5.31 0.80
C ILE A 56 3.35 4.63 -0.12
N ARG A 57 3.48 3.31 -0.06
CA ARG A 57 4.35 2.55 -0.97
C ARG A 57 3.88 2.67 -2.41
N SER A 58 2.58 2.53 -2.66
CA SER A 58 2.04 2.58 -4.02
C SER A 58 2.34 3.94 -4.67
N VAL A 59 2.11 5.04 -3.93
CA VAL A 59 2.47 6.38 -4.39
C VAL A 59 3.97 6.51 -4.66
N TYR A 60 4.82 5.99 -3.76
CA TYR A 60 6.27 6.04 -3.96
C TYR A 60 6.70 5.30 -5.24
N LEU A 61 6.15 4.10 -5.47
CA LEU A 61 6.42 3.30 -6.66
C LEU A 61 5.86 3.91 -7.95
N LEU A 62 4.77 4.68 -7.88
CA LEU A 62 4.19 5.36 -9.06
C LEU A 62 5.09 6.48 -9.61
N ASN A 63 5.96 7.06 -8.77
CA ASN A 63 6.97 8.01 -9.24
C ASN A 63 8.00 7.38 -10.19
N TYR A 64 8.11 6.05 -10.19
CA TYR A 64 8.89 5.33 -11.17
C TYR A 64 8.02 5.06 -12.40
N ASN A 65 8.52 5.45 -13.57
CA ASN A 65 7.85 5.09 -14.83
C ASN A 65 8.16 3.62 -15.18
N ILE A 66 7.65 2.70 -14.36
CA ILE A 66 7.88 1.25 -14.48
C ILE A 66 6.63 0.54 -15.03
N PRO A 67 6.81 -0.61 -15.70
CA PRO A 67 5.70 -1.47 -16.10
C PRO A 67 4.86 -1.90 -14.90
N LYS A 68 3.56 -2.16 -15.12
CA LYS A 68 2.62 -2.61 -14.08
C LYS A 68 3.11 -3.91 -13.42
N GLU A 69 3.77 -4.77 -14.18
CA GLU A 69 4.33 -6.04 -13.73
C GLU A 69 5.46 -5.82 -12.71
N THR A 70 6.40 -4.93 -13.04
CA THR A 70 7.49 -4.55 -12.14
C THR A 70 6.97 -3.86 -10.89
N PHE A 71 5.93 -3.03 -11.02
CA PHE A 71 5.26 -2.39 -9.90
C PHE A 71 4.70 -3.43 -8.93
N ILE A 72 3.88 -4.38 -9.42
CA ILE A 72 3.28 -5.42 -8.57
C ILE A 72 4.36 -6.33 -7.99
N ALA A 73 5.36 -6.75 -8.77
CA ALA A 73 6.43 -7.59 -8.27
C ALA A 73 7.19 -6.93 -7.11
N THR A 74 7.56 -5.66 -7.27
CA THR A 74 8.26 -4.88 -6.25
C THR A 74 7.38 -4.68 -5.01
N ALA A 75 6.11 -4.32 -5.21
CA ALA A 75 5.15 -4.18 -4.13
C ALA A 75 4.97 -5.50 -3.34
N THR A 76 4.87 -6.64 -4.03
CA THR A 76 4.73 -7.96 -3.40
C THR A 76 5.97 -8.36 -2.62
N ILE A 77 7.17 -8.10 -3.13
CA ILE A 77 8.42 -8.36 -2.40
C ILE A 77 8.48 -7.51 -1.13
N ILE A 78 8.19 -6.21 -1.21
CA ILE A 78 8.16 -5.32 -0.05
C ILE A 78 7.14 -5.81 0.99
N ALA A 79 5.92 -6.18 0.57
CA ALA A 79 4.91 -6.74 1.46
C ALA A 79 5.39 -8.02 2.15
N SER A 80 5.99 -8.93 1.39
CA SER A 80 6.48 -10.21 1.93
C SER A 80 7.57 -10.00 2.98
N VAL A 81 8.50 -9.08 2.76
CA VAL A 81 9.54 -8.73 3.74
C VAL A 81 8.91 -8.17 5.02
N VAL A 82 7.91 -7.29 4.90
CA VAL A 82 7.18 -6.78 6.07
C VAL A 82 6.45 -7.91 6.79
N ASP A 83 5.77 -8.79 6.07
CA ASP A 83 5.00 -9.88 6.66
C ASP A 83 5.89 -10.90 7.38
N ILE A 84 7.09 -11.18 6.86
CA ILE A 84 8.11 -11.98 7.55
C ILE A 84 8.47 -11.40 8.92
N THR A 85 8.50 -10.06 9.05
CA THR A 85 8.75 -9.42 10.35
C THR A 85 7.53 -9.41 11.28
N ARG A 86 6.31 -9.37 10.72
CA ARG A 86 5.06 -9.22 11.51
C ARG A 86 4.47 -10.55 11.96
N ILE A 87 4.46 -11.56 11.10
CA ILE A 87 3.81 -12.85 11.36
C ILE A 87 4.35 -13.50 12.65
N PRO A 88 5.67 -13.59 12.90
CA PRO A 88 6.18 -14.15 14.15
C PRO A 88 5.63 -13.41 15.38
N LEU A 89 5.62 -12.08 15.35
CA LEU A 89 5.12 -11.25 16.45
C LEU A 89 3.62 -11.48 16.69
N TYR A 90 2.82 -11.61 15.62
CA TYR A 90 1.40 -11.93 15.72
C TYR A 90 1.15 -13.33 16.27
N ILE A 91 1.96 -14.31 15.89
CA ILE A 91 1.88 -15.67 16.45
C ILE A 91 2.24 -15.65 17.93
N PHE A 92 3.35 -15.02 18.33
CA PHE A 92 3.78 -15.00 19.73
C PHE A 92 2.81 -14.24 20.64
N LYS A 93 2.34 -13.05 20.23
CA LYS A 93 1.43 -12.23 21.05
C LYS A 93 -0.02 -12.67 20.96
N GLY A 94 -0.43 -13.32 19.86
CA GLY A 94 -1.82 -13.63 19.54
C GLY A 94 -2.24 -15.08 19.79
N ARG A 95 -1.42 -15.91 20.46
CA ARG A 95 -1.66 -17.37 20.60
C ARG A 95 -3.08 -17.73 21.06
N GLY A 96 -3.61 -17.03 22.07
CA GLY A 96 -4.95 -17.29 22.59
C GLY A 96 -6.06 -16.96 21.60
N ILE A 97 -5.91 -15.86 20.85
CA ILE A 97 -6.89 -15.44 19.82
C ILE A 97 -6.85 -16.39 18.62
N LEU A 98 -5.65 -16.80 18.20
CA LEU A 98 -5.45 -17.72 17.08
C LEU A 98 -6.09 -19.09 17.33
N ALA A 99 -5.94 -19.64 18.54
CA ALA A 99 -6.52 -20.92 18.91
C ALA A 99 -8.06 -20.90 18.86
N GLY A 100 -8.69 -19.82 19.34
CA GLY A 100 -10.14 -19.67 19.32
C GLY A 100 -10.75 -19.36 17.94
N ASN A 101 -9.93 -18.98 16.96
CA ASN A 101 -10.38 -18.49 15.65
C ASN A 101 -9.72 -19.22 14.47
N ALA A 102 -9.21 -20.43 14.67
CA ALA A 102 -8.47 -21.18 13.65
C ALA A 102 -9.27 -21.36 12.34
N THR A 103 -10.58 -21.62 12.44
CA THR A 103 -11.47 -21.74 11.27
C THR A 103 -11.57 -20.43 10.50
N LEU A 104 -11.74 -19.30 11.19
CA LEU A 104 -11.81 -17.98 10.56
C LEU A 104 -10.46 -17.60 9.91
N LEU A 105 -9.36 -17.93 10.57
CA LEU A 105 -8.02 -17.75 9.99
C LEU A 105 -7.85 -18.55 8.71
N PHE A 106 -8.27 -19.81 8.69
CA PHE A 106 -8.20 -20.64 7.49
C PHE A 106 -9.03 -20.06 6.34
N ILE A 107 -10.28 -19.65 6.62
CA ILE A 107 -11.16 -19.04 5.62
C ILE A 107 -10.56 -17.76 5.05
N THR A 108 -10.01 -16.89 5.90
CA THR A 108 -9.41 -15.62 5.45
C THR A 108 -8.14 -15.85 4.62
N ILE A 109 -7.30 -16.83 4.98
CA ILE A 109 -6.15 -17.24 4.15
C ILE A 109 -6.63 -17.76 2.79
N ALA A 110 -7.60 -18.67 2.77
CA ALA A 110 -8.14 -19.23 1.54
C ALA A 110 -8.75 -18.14 0.64
N ALA A 111 -9.49 -17.20 1.23
CA ALA A 111 -10.06 -16.05 0.51
C ALA A 111 -8.96 -15.14 -0.06
N ALA A 112 -7.87 -14.89 0.68
CA ALA A 112 -6.74 -14.11 0.20
C ALA A 112 -6.06 -14.78 -1.01
N PHE A 113 -5.85 -16.10 -0.98
CA PHE A 113 -5.33 -16.86 -2.12
C PHE A 113 -6.29 -16.81 -3.32
N ALA A 114 -7.58 -17.09 -3.10
CA ALA A 114 -8.59 -17.04 -4.15
C ALA A 114 -8.65 -15.66 -4.82
N GLY A 115 -8.66 -14.59 -4.01
CA GLY A 115 -8.61 -13.20 -4.48
C GLY A 115 -7.34 -12.89 -5.27
N THR A 116 -6.18 -13.42 -4.86
CA THR A 116 -4.91 -13.24 -5.58
C THR A 116 -4.95 -13.91 -6.96
N PHE A 117 -5.46 -15.15 -7.06
CA PHE A 117 -5.59 -15.84 -8.34
C PHE A 117 -6.60 -15.16 -9.27
N ALA A 118 -7.74 -14.72 -8.73
CA ALA A 118 -8.72 -13.96 -9.49
C ALA A 118 -8.15 -12.62 -9.98
N GLY A 119 -7.45 -11.90 -9.09
CA GLY A 119 -6.79 -10.63 -9.36
C GLY A 119 -5.72 -10.75 -10.45
N LYS A 120 -4.93 -11.83 -10.45
CA LYS A 120 -3.93 -12.11 -11.49
C LYS A 120 -4.56 -12.16 -12.89
N LYS A 121 -5.68 -12.91 -13.04
CA LYS A 121 -6.39 -13.01 -14.33
C LYS A 121 -6.96 -11.68 -14.81
N LEU A 122 -7.43 -10.83 -13.88
CA LEU A 122 -7.90 -9.49 -14.21
C LEU A 122 -6.74 -8.58 -14.60
N PHE A 123 -5.64 -8.64 -13.86
CA PHE A 123 -4.47 -7.80 -14.06
C PHE A 123 -3.84 -7.94 -15.44
N GLU A 124 -3.82 -9.14 -16.01
CA GLU A 124 -3.34 -9.39 -17.37
C GLU A 124 -4.13 -8.60 -18.44
N LYS A 125 -5.42 -8.33 -18.19
CA LYS A 125 -6.31 -7.63 -19.12
C LYS A 125 -6.31 -6.11 -19.00
N VAL A 126 -5.76 -5.56 -17.92
CA VAL A 126 -5.83 -4.13 -17.60
C VAL A 126 -4.65 -3.39 -18.23
N SER A 127 -4.87 -2.28 -18.94
CA SER A 127 -3.77 -1.46 -19.47
C SER A 127 -3.03 -0.70 -18.36
N LEU A 128 -1.79 -0.26 -18.61
CA LEU A 128 -1.00 0.50 -17.63
C LEU A 128 -1.72 1.77 -17.14
N ASN A 129 -2.39 2.48 -18.05
CA ASN A 129 -3.12 3.71 -17.73
C ASN A 129 -4.31 3.43 -16.80
N VAL A 130 -5.07 2.37 -17.09
CA VAL A 130 -6.20 1.96 -16.26
C VAL A 130 -5.70 1.46 -14.90
N PHE A 131 -4.58 0.73 -14.86
CA PHE A 131 -3.96 0.29 -13.61
C PHE A 131 -3.53 1.47 -12.72
N ARG A 132 -2.84 2.48 -13.28
CA ARG A 132 -2.47 3.71 -12.57
C ARG A 132 -3.69 4.44 -12.04
N LEU A 133 -4.75 4.53 -12.86
CA LEU A 133 -6.02 5.15 -12.45
C LEU A 133 -6.67 4.42 -11.26
N TYR A 134 -6.70 3.08 -11.25
CA TYR A 134 -7.21 2.31 -10.11
C TYR A 134 -6.43 2.57 -8.83
N ILE A 135 -5.09 2.62 -8.90
CA ILE A 135 -4.25 2.95 -7.75
C ILE A 135 -4.55 4.37 -7.27
N ALA A 136 -4.58 5.35 -8.18
CA ALA A 136 -4.84 6.74 -7.86
C ALA A 136 -6.18 6.91 -7.14
N ILE A 137 -7.26 6.32 -7.67
CA ILE A 137 -8.58 6.32 -7.05
C ILE A 137 -8.53 5.67 -5.65
N GLY A 138 -7.90 4.51 -5.51
CA GLY A 138 -7.78 3.82 -4.22
C GLY A 138 -7.03 4.65 -3.18
N VAL A 139 -5.94 5.30 -3.57
CA VAL A 139 -5.16 6.20 -2.71
C VAL A 139 -5.98 7.42 -2.28
N ILE A 140 -6.76 8.02 -3.20
CA ILE A 140 -7.65 9.14 -2.88
C ILE A 140 -8.72 8.70 -1.87
N ILE A 141 -9.37 7.55 -2.09
CA ILE A 141 -10.40 7.02 -1.18
C ILE A 141 -9.80 6.82 0.22
N ILE A 142 -8.64 6.18 0.32
CA ILE A 142 -7.94 6.00 1.61
C ILE A 142 -7.63 7.36 2.24
N GLY A 143 -7.14 8.31 1.45
CA GLY A 143 -6.83 9.67 1.92
C GLY A 143 -8.06 10.38 2.48
N VAL A 144 -9.20 10.31 1.79
CA VAL A 144 -10.49 10.88 2.25
C VAL A 144 -10.95 10.23 3.55
N LEU A 145 -10.94 8.90 3.62
CA LEU A 145 -11.35 8.18 4.83
C LEU A 145 -10.47 8.53 6.03
N LEU A 146 -9.16 8.69 5.81
CA LEU A 146 -8.20 9.06 6.85
C LEU A 146 -8.36 10.53 7.28
N THR A 147 -8.62 11.45 6.34
CA THR A 147 -8.89 12.87 6.63
C THR A 147 -10.20 13.07 7.41
N LEU A 148 -11.25 12.31 7.06
CA LEU A 148 -12.52 12.32 7.79
C LEU A 148 -12.45 11.55 9.12
N MET A 149 -11.29 10.98 9.46
CA MET A 149 -11.05 10.19 10.68
C MET A 149 -11.98 8.97 10.82
N ILE A 150 -12.46 8.43 9.69
CA ILE A 150 -13.29 7.21 9.65
C ILE A 150 -12.41 5.97 9.93
N ILE A 151 -11.18 5.99 9.41
CA ILE A 151 -10.12 4.99 9.66
C ILE A 151 -8.92 5.64 10.34
#